data_AF-A0A5J4QI37-F1
#
_entry.id   AF-A0A5J4QI37-F1
#
_cell.length_a   1.000
_cell.length_b   1.000
_cell.length_c   1.000
_cell.angle_alpha   90.00
_cell.angle_beta   90.00
_cell.angle_gamma   90.00
#
_symmetry.space_group_name_H-M   'P 1'
#
loop_
_entity.id
_entity.type
_entity.pdbx_description
1 polymer ?
#
loop_
_entity_poly.entity_id
_entity_poly.type
_entity_poly.pdbx_seq_one_letter_code
_entity_poly.pdbx_strand_id
1 'polypeptide(L)' 'MKKVISQYFKGIEDPRVQDRCHHLLSDILLTALCTYLAGRVDYQDMHLFAKECGKQLQGLLELPNDAPSADT' A
#
# COMPACT_ATOMS: atom_id res chain seq x y z
N MET A 1 -19.72 -13.39 5.91
CA MET A 1 -19.47 -11.95 6.15
C MET A 1 -18.70 -11.38 4.97
N LYS A 2 -19.07 -10.20 4.45
CA LYS A 2 -18.28 -9.50 3.43
C LYS A 2 -17.00 -8.94 4.08
N LYS A 3 -15.84 -9.24 3.50
CA LYS A 3 -14.57 -8.61 3.87
C LYS A 3 -14.32 -7.40 2.96
N VAL A 4 -13.71 -6.35 3.50
CA VAL A 4 -13.19 -5.24 2.70
C VAL A 4 -11.84 -5.63 2.10
N ILE A 5 -11.46 -5.05 0.95
CA ILE A 5 -10.28 -5.48 0.20
C ILE A 5 -8.98 -5.45 1.04
N SER A 6 -8.82 -4.44 1.91
CA SER A 6 -7.66 -4.31 2.79
C SER A 6 -7.49 -5.50 3.75
N GLN A 7 -8.58 -6.16 4.16
CA GLN A 7 -8.52 -7.33 5.04
C GLN A 7 -7.96 -8.58 4.34
N TYR A 8 -8.03 -8.66 3.02
CA TYR A 8 -7.39 -9.75 2.29
C TYR A 8 -5.87 -9.60 2.31
N PHE A 9 -5.38 -8.37 2.11
CA PHE A 9 -3.94 -8.09 2.13
C PHE A 9 -3.32 -8.17 3.53
N LYS A 10 -4.06 -7.81 4.60
CA LYS A 10 -3.58 -7.98 5.98
C LYS A 10 -3.31 -9.44 6.38
N GLY A 11 -3.90 -10.40 5.67
CA GLY A 11 -3.69 -11.83 5.93
C GLY A 11 -2.49 -12.44 5.20
N ILE A 12 -1.76 -11.66 4.39
CA ILE A 12 -0.59 -12.13 3.66
C ILE A 12 0.61 -12.11 4.59
N GLU A 13 1.27 -13.26 4.71
CA GLU A 13 2.55 -13.35 5.41
C GLU A 13 3.60 -12.48 4.69
N ASP A 14 4.32 -11.66 5.46
CA ASP A 14 5.33 -10.76 4.93
C ASP A 14 6.69 -11.48 4.84
N PRO A 15 7.16 -11.86 3.63
CA PRO A 15 8.41 -12.61 3.48
C PRO A 15 9.64 -11.71 3.60
N ARG A 16 9.45 -10.38 3.72
CA ARG A 16 10.55 -9.42 3.83
C ARG A 16 11.23 -9.56 5.19
N VAL A 17 12.48 -9.12 5.25
CA VAL A 17 13.29 -9.23 6.46
C VAL A 17 12.65 -8.41 7.59
N GLN A 18 12.36 -9.07 8.71
CA GLN A 18 11.85 -8.42 9.92
C GLN A 18 12.80 -7.30 10.37
N ASP A 19 12.23 -6.23 10.92
CA ASP A 19 12.94 -5.01 11.34
C ASP A 19 13.68 -4.24 10.23
N ARG A 20 13.48 -4.61 8.96
CA ARG A 20 13.93 -3.82 7.78
C ARG A 20 12.77 -3.29 6.95
N CYS A 21 11.55 -3.36 7.47
CA CYS A 21 10.33 -2.96 6.77
C CYS A 21 9.73 -1.73 7.44
N HIS A 22 9.82 -0.56 6.79
CA HIS A 22 9.21 0.67 7.28
C HIS A 22 7.72 0.77 6.92
N HIS A 23 7.23 -0.01 5.95
CA HIS A 23 5.85 0.05 5.49
C HIS A 23 5.21 -1.32 5.54
N LEU A 24 3.90 -1.37 5.85
CA LEU A 24 3.14 -2.61 5.87
C LEU A 24 3.05 -3.19 4.45
N LEU A 25 3.29 -4.49 4.30
CA LEU A 25 3.14 -5.16 3.00
C LEU A 25 1.71 -4.98 2.48
N SER A 26 0.72 -5.04 3.37
CA SER A 26 -0.68 -4.83 3.00
C SER A 26 -0.94 -3.46 2.36
N ASP A 27 -0.29 -2.41 2.86
CA ASP A 27 -0.45 -1.05 2.32
C ASP A 27 0.25 -0.93 0.97
N ILE A 28 1.43 -1.53 0.81
CA ILE A 28 2.16 -1.55 -0.47
C ILE A 28 1.31 -2.26 -1.54
N LEU A 29 0.78 -3.44 -1.22
CA LEU A 29 -0.03 -4.22 -2.16
C LEU A 29 -1.33 -3.51 -2.54
N LEU A 30 -2.02 -2.89 -1.56
CA LEU A 30 -3.23 -2.15 -1.84
C LEU A 30 -2.94 -0.88 -2.65
N THR A 31 -1.85 -0.17 -2.34
CA THR A 31 -1.38 0.98 -3.11
C THR A 31 -1.08 0.58 -4.55
N ALA A 32 -0.36 -0.53 -4.77
CA ALA A 32 -0.06 -1.05 -6.11
C ALA A 32 -1.34 -1.35 -6.89
N LEU A 33 -2.31 -2.05 -6.27
CA LEU A 33 -3.59 -2.36 -6.89
C LEU A 33 -4.36 -1.08 -7.27
N CYS A 34 -4.49 -0.13 -6.34
CA CYS A 34 -5.20 1.13 -6.61
C CYS A 34 -4.51 1.97 -7.69
N THR A 35 -3.17 2.01 -7.68
CA THR A 35 -2.36 2.69 -8.70
C THR A 35 -2.61 2.07 -10.08
N TYR A 36 -2.56 0.75 -10.17
CA TYR A 36 -2.86 0.02 -11.40
C TYR A 36 -4.28 0.28 -11.92
N LEU A 37 -5.29 0.25 -11.02
CA LEU A 37 -6.68 0.55 -11.37
C LEU A 37 -6.88 2.01 -11.80
N ALA A 38 -6.01 2.93 -11.38
CA ALA A 38 -5.98 4.32 -11.83
C ALA A 38 -5.27 4.50 -13.18
N GLY A 39 -4.84 3.42 -13.84
CA GLY A 39 -4.15 3.45 -15.13
C GLY A 39 -2.68 3.85 -15.05
N ARG A 40 -2.11 3.81 -13.85
CA ARG A 40 -0.70 4.09 -13.55
C ARG A 40 0.09 2.79 -13.40
N VAL A 41 1.38 2.77 -13.72
CA VAL A 41 2.06 1.48 -14.02
C VAL A 41 3.44 1.27 -13.39
N ASP A 42 4.05 2.28 -12.79
CA ASP A 42 5.38 2.15 -12.18
C ASP A 42 5.44 2.48 -10.68
N TYR A 43 6.62 2.36 -10.09
CA TYR A 43 6.82 2.58 -8.65
C TYR A 43 6.78 4.06 -8.26
N GLN A 44 7.17 4.95 -9.19
CA GLN A 44 7.09 6.40 -9.03
C GLN A 44 5.62 6.83 -8.95
N ASP A 45 4.78 6.23 -9.80
CA ASP A 45 3.35 6.38 -9.78
C ASP A 45 2.73 5.87 -8.47
N MET A 46 3.21 4.74 -7.93
CA MET A 46 2.75 4.23 -6.63
C MET A 46 3.07 5.21 -5.50
N HIS A 47 4.30 5.75 -5.48
CA HIS A 47 4.71 6.78 -4.53
C HIS A 47 3.82 8.03 -4.64
N LEU A 48 3.60 8.50 -5.86
CA LEU A 48 2.78 9.68 -6.13
C LEU A 48 1.32 9.44 -5.72
N PHE A 49 0.75 8.28 -6.07
CA PHE A 49 -0.60 7.88 -5.68
C PHE A 49 -0.77 7.86 -4.17
N ALA A 50 0.17 7.25 -3.42
CA ALA A 50 0.11 7.22 -1.97
C ALA A 50 0.17 8.62 -1.35
N LYS A 51 0.95 9.56 -1.92
CA LYS A 51 1.00 10.96 -1.47
C LYS A 51 -0.29 11.74 -1.78
N GLU A 52 -0.85 11.54 -2.98
CA GLU A 52 -2.03 12.26 -3.44
C GLU A 52 -3.32 11.76 -2.78
N CYS A 53 -3.48 10.44 -2.70
CA CYS A 53 -4.74 9.78 -2.33
C CYS A 53 -4.70 9.06 -0.98
N GLY A 54 -3.54 8.86 -0.36
CA GLY A 54 -3.40 8.09 0.88
C GLY A 54 -4.29 8.59 2.02
N LYS A 55 -4.38 9.93 2.18
CA LYS A 55 -5.28 10.55 3.17
C LYS A 55 -6.76 10.29 2.90
N GLN A 56 -7.16 10.21 1.63
CA GLN A 56 -8.55 9.95 1.25
C GLN A 56 -8.94 8.47 1.44
N LEU A 57 -7.94 7.59 1.46
CA LEU A 57 -8.10 6.15 1.65
C LEU A 57 -7.87 5.72 3.10
N GLN A 58 -7.96 6.65 4.06
CA GLN A 58 -7.80 6.35 5.48
C GLN A 58 -8.80 5.28 5.93
N GLY A 59 -8.30 4.21 6.55
CA GLY A 59 -9.08 3.02 6.93
C GLY A 59 -9.01 1.86 5.93
N LEU A 60 -8.63 2.14 4.67
CA LEU A 60 -8.17 1.14 3.72
C LEU A 60 -6.65 1.01 3.75
N LEU A 61 -5.94 2.14 3.78
CA LEU A 61 -4.49 2.26 3.96
C LEU A 61 -4.19 2.82 5.36
N GLU A 62 -3.16 2.28 6.02
CA GLU A 62 -2.69 2.77 7.33
C GLU A 62 -1.55 3.79 7.19
N LEU A 63 -0.58 3.51 6.30
CA LEU A 63 0.60 4.33 6.00
C LEU A 63 1.34 4.81 7.27
N PRO A 64 1.81 3.89 8.14
CA PRO A 64 2.37 4.24 9.45
C PRO A 64 3.60 5.15 9.40
N ASN A 65 4.33 5.16 8.27
CA ASN A 65 5.52 5.95 8.03
C ASN A 65 5.40 6.79 6.75
N ASP A 66 4.22 7.39 6.54
CA ASP A 66 3.85 8.12 5.32
C ASP A 66 3.89 7.23 4.06
N ALA A 67 3.82 7.88 2.89
CA ALA A 67 3.85 7.22 1.59
C ALA A 67 5.19 6.50 1.38
N PRO A 68 5.19 5.21 0.97
CA PRO A 68 6.42 4.49 0.64
C PRO A 68 7.15 5.17 -0.52
N SER A 69 8.47 5.14 -0.51
CA SER A 69 9.28 5.61 -1.65
C SER A 69 9.16 4.64 -2.83
N ALA A 70 9.61 5.06 -4.01
CA ALA A 70 9.67 4.18 -5.18
C ALA A 70 10.69 3.02 -5.04
N ASP A 71 11.58 3.08 -4.05
CA ASP A 71 12.61 2.07 -3.77
C ASP A 71 12.24 1.11 -2.62
N THR A 72 11.05 1.29 -2.01
CA THR A 72 10.57 0.56 -0.83
C THR A 72 10.23 -0.90 -1.13
#